data_AF-A0A7W1JXB8-F1
#
_entry.id   AF-A0A7W1JXB8-F1
#
_cell.length_a   1.000
_cell.length_b   1.000
_cell.length_c   1.000
_cell.angle_alpha   90.00
_cell.angle_beta   90.00
_cell.angle_gamma   90.00
#
_symmetry.space_group_name_H-M   'P 1'
#
loop_
_entity.id
_entity.type
_entity.pdbx_description
1 polymer ?
#
loop_
_entity_poly.entity_id
_entity_poly.type
_entity_poly.pdbx_seq_one_letter_code
_entity_poly.pdbx_strand_id
1 'polypeptide(L)' 'MTAYDPCAHCEEMMQPYMDRVLTDAERAEAETHLDECTYCRKRYRFEERLRQFVHQAVQEPMPVELKAKLASLRTPLQ' A
#
# COMPACT_ATOMS: atom_id res chain seq x y z
N MET A 1 17.57 -12.84 26.09
CA MET A 1 16.61 -11.77 25.76
C MET A 1 17.16 -11.08 24.52
N THR A 2 16.59 -11.34 23.35
CA THR A 2 16.96 -10.62 22.14
C THR A 2 16.45 -9.18 22.30
N ALA A 3 17.35 -8.21 22.20
CA ALA A 3 16.98 -6.81 22.23
C ALA A 3 15.96 -6.53 21.12
N TYR A 4 14.88 -5.84 21.45
CA TYR A 4 13.89 -5.39 20.48
C TYR A 4 14.57 -4.50 19.44
N ASP A 5 14.44 -4.85 18.15
CA ASP A 5 14.93 -4.04 17.03
C ASP A 5 13.74 -3.29 16.39
N PRO A 6 13.60 -1.98 16.63
CA PRO A 6 12.50 -1.19 16.08
C PRO A 6 12.54 -1.12 14.54
N CYS A 7 13.72 -1.26 13.91
CA CYS A 7 13.81 -1.25 12.45
C CYS A 7 13.23 -2.55 11.86
N ALA A 8 13.55 -3.69 12.46
CA ALA A 8 12.99 -4.98 12.04
C ALA A 8 11.45 -4.99 12.15
N HIS A 9 10.92 -4.47 13.26
CA HIS A 9 9.48 -4.32 13.43
C HIS A 9 8.86 -3.36 12.39
N CYS A 10 9.50 -2.22 12.12
CA CYS A 10 9.04 -1.28 11.10
C CYS A 10 9.03 -1.90 9.70
N GLU A 11 9.97 -2.78 9.37
CA GLU A 11 10.00 -3.48 8.09
C GLU A 11 8.81 -4.43 7.91
N GLU A 12 8.42 -5.15 8.97
CA GLU A 12 7.23 -6.01 8.97
C GLU A 12 5.93 -5.20 8.80
N MET A 13 5.85 -4.04 9.44
CA MET A 13 4.66 -3.17 9.43
C MET A 13 4.52 -2.33 8.15
N MET A 14 5.54 -2.28 7.30
CA MET A 14 5.60 -1.39 6.14
C MET A 14 4.51 -1.70 5.09
N GLN A 15 4.28 -2.99 4.76
CA GLN A 15 3.23 -3.34 3.80
C GLN A 15 1.82 -3.01 4.33
N PRO A 16 1.44 -3.43 5.56
CA PRO A 16 0.18 -3.02 6.19
C PRO A 16 -0.02 -1.49 6.28
N TYR A 17 1.04 -0.75 6.59
CA TYR A 17 1.01 0.72 6.63
C TYR A 17 0.65 1.30 5.26
N MET A 18 1.27 0.80 4.19
CA MET A 18 0.99 1.24 2.82
C MET A 18 -0.39 0.81 2.32
N ASP A 19 -0.87 -0.35 2.75
CA ASP A 19 -2.22 -0.85 2.45
C ASP A 19 -3.32 -0.14 3.24
N ARG A 20 -2.95 0.71 4.20
CA ARG A 20 -3.86 1.43 5.10
C ARG A 20 -4.76 0.48 5.92
N VAL A 21 -4.22 -0.67 6.29
CA VAL A 21 -4.94 -1.68 7.10
C VAL A 21 -4.52 -1.68 8.57
N LEU A 22 -3.56 -0.83 8.94
CA LEU A 22 -3.16 -0.62 10.33
C LEU A 22 -4.22 0.11 11.13
N THR A 23 -4.26 -0.18 12.43
CA THR A 23 -4.98 0.64 13.40
C THR A 23 -4.31 2.01 13.56
N ASP A 24 -5.03 2.98 14.11
CA ASP A 24 -4.48 4.33 14.36
C ASP A 24 -3.26 4.31 15.29
N ALA A 25 -3.23 3.40 16.26
CA ALA A 25 -2.11 3.25 17.20
C ALA A 25 -0.85 2.72 16.50
N GLU A 26 -0.97 1.64 15.73
CA GLU A 26 0.13 1.05 14.96
C GLU A 26 0.65 2.03 13.90
N ARG A 27 -0.26 2.80 13.30
CA ARG A 27 0.10 3.82 12.33
C ARG A 27 0.94 4.93 12.98
N ALA A 28 0.55 5.41 14.16
CA ALA A 28 1.30 6.43 14.88
C ALA A 28 2.69 5.94 15.31
N GLU A 29 2.81 4.67 15.70
CA GLU A 29 4.10 4.03 16.00
C GLU A 29 5.02 4.00 14.77
N ALA A 30 4.49 3.55 13.62
CA ALA A 30 5.23 3.52 12.37
C ALA A 30 5.66 4.93 11.91
N GLU A 31 4.77 5.93 12.02
CA GLU A 31 5.07 7.32 11.68
C GLU A 31 6.19 7.88 12.58
N THR A 32 6.12 7.63 13.89
CA THR A 32 7.17 8.03 14.84
C THR A 32 8.53 7.45 14.44
N HIS A 33 8.59 6.17 14.10
CA HIS A 33 9.84 5.55 13.67
C HIS A 33 10.35 6.11 12.34
N LEU A 34 9.47 6.35 11.36
CA LEU A 34 9.84 6.92 10.06
C LEU A 34 10.33 8.38 10.18
N ASP A 35 9.85 9.12 11.18
CA ASP A 35 10.32 10.46 11.55
C ASP A 35 11.74 10.48 12.08
N GLU A 36 12.14 9.46 12.85
CA GLU A 36 13.46 9.40 13.46
C GLU A 36 14.49 8.60 12.63
N CYS A 37 14.03 7.63 11.83
CA CYS A 37 14.90 6.70 11.12
C CYS A 37 15.01 7.00 9.61
N THR A 38 16.12 7.62 9.21
CA THR A 38 16.40 7.91 7.79
C THR A 38 16.54 6.65 6.93
N TYR A 39 16.99 5.52 7.50
CA TYR A 39 17.11 4.26 6.78
C TYR A 39 15.74 3.70 6.38
N CYS A 40 14.84 3.54 7.34
CA CYS A 40 13.48 3.05 7.11
C CYS A 40 12.69 4.02 6.22
N ARG A 41 12.87 5.34 6.37
CA ARG A 41 12.26 6.33 5.46
C ARG A 41 12.68 6.16 4.01
N LYS A 42 13.94 5.83 3.73
CA LYS A 42 14.41 5.56 2.36
C LYS A 42 13.75 4.32 1.77
N ARG A 43 13.59 3.26 2.57
CA ARG A 43 12.89 2.03 2.17
C ARG A 43 11.41 2.27 1.89
N TYR A 44 10.74 3.03 2.74
CA TYR A 44 9.35 3.44 2.52
C TYR A 44 9.17 4.16 1.16
N ARG A 45 10.02 5.14 0.86
CA ARG A 45 9.99 5.84 -0.45
C ARG A 45 10.29 4.92 -1.63
N PHE A 46 11.12 3.90 -1.44
CA PHE A 46 11.39 2.89 -2.46
C PHE A 46 10.15 2.05 -2.73
N GLU A 47 9.51 1.54 -1.68
CA GLU A 47 8.27 0.74 -1.79
C GLU A 47 7.14 1.55 -2.44
N GLU A 48 6.97 2.83 -2.06
CA GLU A 48 5.97 3.72 -2.67
C GLU A 48 6.14 3.83 -4.19
N ARG A 49 7.39 3.97 -4.66
CA ARG A 49 7.70 3.99 -6.09
C ARG A 49 7.51 2.63 -6.73
N LEU A 50 7.91 1.55 -6.07
CA LEU A 50 7.75 0.19 -6.56
C LEU A 50 6.28 -0.14 -6.85
N ARG A 51 5.37 0.27 -5.97
CA ARG A 51 3.93 0.06 -6.16
C ARG A 51 3.38 0.71 -7.43
N GLN A 52 3.93 1.84 -7.86
CA GLN A 52 3.55 2.47 -9.12
C GLN A 52 3.89 1.58 -10.32
N PHE A 53 5.09 0.98 -10.31
CA PHE A 53 5.51 0.06 -11.36
C PHE A 53 4.74 -1.25 -11.34
N VAL A 54 4.47 -1.81 -10.15
CA VAL A 54 3.63 -3.01 -10.01
C VAL A 54 2.24 -2.72 -10.56
N HIS A 55 1.63 -1.60 -10.19
CA HIS A 55 0.31 -1.20 -10.70
C HIS A 55 0.27 -1.11 -12.22
N GLN A 56 1.30 -0.53 -12.83
CA GLN A 56 1.43 -0.45 -14.29
C GLN A 56 1.57 -1.84 -14.94
N ALA A 57 2.40 -2.70 -14.36
CA ALA A 57 2.67 -4.04 -14.89
C ALA A 57 1.44 -4.96 -14.85
N VAL A 58 0.57 -4.78 -13.85
CA VAL A 58 -0.66 -5.56 -13.69
C VAL A 58 -1.89 -4.92 -14.35
N GLN A 59 -1.72 -3.82 -15.10
CA GLN A 59 -2.83 -3.25 -15.87
C GLN A 59 -3.23 -4.19 -17.01
N GLU A 60 -4.37 -4.87 -16.84
CA GLU A 60 -5.00 -5.64 -17.91
C GLU A 60 -6.21 -4.89 -18.48
N PRO A 61 -6.25 -4.64 -19.80
CA PRO A 61 -7.39 -3.95 -20.40
C PRO A 61 -8.65 -4.82 -20.33
N MET A 62 -9.75 -4.24 -19.88
CA MET A 62 -11.02 -4.95 -19.84
C MET A 62 -11.47 -5.35 -21.28
N PRO A 63 -11.76 -6.64 -21.51
CA PRO A 63 -12.32 -7.14 -22.78
C PRO A 63 -13.57 -6.38 -23.22
N VAL A 64 -13.76 -6.25 -24.53
CA VAL A 64 -14.84 -5.47 -25.13
C VAL A 64 -16.21 -6.05 -24.77
N GLU A 65 -16.31 -7.38 -24.70
CA GLU A 65 -17.52 -8.12 -24.38
C GLU A 65 -17.98 -7.81 -22.94
N LEU A 66 -17.03 -7.71 -22.01
CA LEU A 66 -17.31 -7.34 -20.62
C LEU A 66 -17.75 -5.88 -20.51
N LYS A 67 -17.13 -4.97 -21.26
CA LYS A 67 -17.57 -3.56 -21.33
C LYS A 67 -19.00 -3.45 -21.83
N ALA A 68 -19.35 -4.18 -22.89
CA ALA A 68 -20.70 -4.18 -23.46
C ALA A 68 -21.73 -4.72 -22.45
N LYS A 69 -21.40 -5.82 -21.75
CA LYS A 69 -22.26 -6.38 -20.70
C LYS A 69 -22.47 -5.40 -19.55
N LEU A 70 -21.42 -4.76 -19.06
CA LEU A 70 -21.53 -3.73 -18.01
C LEU A 70 -22.39 -2.54 -18.46
N ALA A 71 -22.24 -2.08 -19.69
CA ALA A 71 -23.06 -1.00 -20.23
C ALA A 71 -24.56 -1.36 -20.24
N SER A 72 -24.92 -2.60 -20.60
CA SER A 72 -26.31 -3.06 -20.58
C SER A 72 -26.93 -3.18 -19.18
N LEU A 73 -26.11 -3.31 -18.14
CA LEU A 73 -26.54 -3.44 -16.75
C LEU A 73 -26.63 -2.10 -16.00
N ARG A 74 -26.23 -0.99 -16.62
CA ARG A 74 -26.32 0.34 -15.99
C ARG A 74 -27.77 0.78 -15.91
N THR A 75 -28.35 0.77 -14.72
CA THR A 75 -29.58 1.51 -14.41
C THR A 75 -29.29 3.02 -14.44
N PRO A 76 -30.19 3.86 -14.98
CA PRO A 76 -30.01 5.31 -14.90
C PRO A 76 -29.94 5.73 -13.43
N LEU A 77 -28.93 6.54 -13.09
CA LEU A 77 -28.89 7.24 -11.80
C LEU A 77 -30.09 8.19 -11.77
N GLN A 78 -31.00 7.98 -10.83
CA GLN A 78 -32.10 8.91 -10.53
C GLN A 78 -31.57 10.21 -9.92
#